data_AF-A0A249SWK4-F1
#
_entry.id   AF-A0A249SWK4-F1
#
_cell.length_a   1.000
_cell.length_b   1.000
_cell.length_c   1.000
_cell.angle_alpha   90.00
_cell.angle_beta   90.00
_cell.angle_gamma   90.00
#
_symmetry.space_group_name_H-M   'P 1'
#
loop_
_entity.id
_entity.type
_entity.pdbx_description
1 polymer ?
#
loop_
_entity_poly.entity_id
_entity_poly.type
_entity_poly.pdbx_seq_one_letter_code
_entity_poly.pdbx_strand_id
1 'polypeptide(L)'
;MLVYKIPLLNTQKVAGNVIPSFDLSGGSLNVIDMLPEKNKQALEVETNWHTNRYGFDIPASDVENYQLHYAAWQSFKEREEEWCLIIDESVKLETTLADILERIQELPAGWDVYFPFDRFRIHEKQKEQIQIHNKSLLNPNKREYNDFLPFVLGFEWGNSIYFLSRNGVDKLLMSDVVKQRVDDEIISLSIRKLIDAFFDEVAWFNYEEQPKVVTKDRDNDILNAIMKNSRWSVESKTQIRTILGIMSEVGERLHIDLLLQGGSHLGYIRHGGIMPWDDDVDLGIEERHLEKFLQEIENNTPLKHGRFIEESTGFPFYKIWLEDTATIEEREYNFPFVDLWMFKVVKDDLVFWNGIICPNSARYPLENVCFEGVNFKMTANSMEVLDSRYRTWRSGIRVYNYHHSLEKSKGFSLRVPVALDENGRIILPHE
;
A
#
# COMPACT_ATOMS: atom_id res chain seq x y z
N MET A 1 18.20 33.69 -12.98
CA MET A 1 18.08 32.49 -12.12
C MET A 1 18.42 31.26 -12.94
N LEU A 2 19.28 30.38 -12.41
CA LEU A 2 19.62 29.10 -13.04
C LEU A 2 18.54 28.06 -12.72
N VAL A 3 18.02 27.41 -13.77
CA VAL A 3 16.93 26.44 -13.67
C VAL A 3 17.30 25.17 -14.42
N TYR A 4 17.21 24.02 -13.77
CA TYR A 4 17.30 22.71 -14.39
C TYR A 4 15.90 22.11 -14.50
N LYS A 5 15.46 21.87 -15.73
CA LYS A 5 14.17 21.26 -16.01
C LYS A 5 14.33 19.76 -16.22
N ILE A 6 13.67 18.96 -15.38
CA ILE A 6 13.64 17.50 -15.46
C ILE A 6 12.45 17.09 -16.33
N PRO A 7 12.66 16.35 -17.43
CA PRO A 7 11.57 15.93 -18.30
C PRO A 7 10.77 14.80 -17.66
N LEU A 8 9.53 14.63 -18.12
CA LEU A 8 8.79 13.41 -17.85
C LEU A 8 9.46 12.21 -18.53
N LEU A 9 9.59 11.12 -17.80
CA LEU A 9 10.08 9.86 -18.34
C LEU A 9 9.04 9.18 -19.23
N ASN A 10 9.47 8.29 -20.12
CA ASN A 10 8.58 7.57 -21.03
C ASN A 10 7.55 6.69 -20.30
N THR A 11 7.87 6.24 -19.09
CA THR A 11 6.97 5.45 -18.21
C THR A 11 6.01 6.31 -17.40
N GLN A 12 6.19 7.63 -17.42
CA GLN A 12 5.39 8.59 -16.68
C GLN A 12 4.34 9.24 -17.59
N LYS A 13 3.18 9.54 -17.02
CA LYS A 13 2.14 10.33 -17.67
C LYS A 13 1.50 11.29 -16.69
N VAL A 14 1.20 12.49 -17.16
CA VAL A 14 0.34 13.43 -16.44
C VAL A 14 -1.11 12.96 -16.57
N ALA A 15 -1.79 12.87 -15.44
CA ALA A 15 -3.19 12.54 -15.31
C ALA A 15 -3.95 13.69 -14.61
N GLY A 16 -5.25 13.78 -14.87
CA GLY A 16 -6.13 14.81 -14.31
C GLY A 16 -6.34 16.00 -15.25
N ASN A 17 -6.98 17.05 -14.74
CA ASN A 17 -7.41 18.21 -15.52
C ASN A 17 -6.44 19.40 -15.45
N VAL A 18 -5.42 19.32 -14.58
CA VAL A 18 -4.47 20.41 -14.38
C VAL A 18 -3.31 20.23 -15.36
N ILE A 19 -3.06 21.27 -16.14
CA ILE A 19 -2.02 21.29 -17.17
C ILE A 19 -0.73 21.86 -16.53
N PRO A 20 0.41 21.17 -16.65
CA PRO A 20 1.69 21.71 -16.22
C PRO A 20 2.01 23.03 -16.93
N SER A 21 2.61 23.97 -16.20
CA SER A 21 3.06 25.24 -16.76
C SER A 21 4.19 25.80 -15.92
N PHE A 22 5.23 26.28 -16.60
CA PHE A 22 6.33 26.99 -15.97
C PHE A 22 6.34 28.43 -16.50
N ASP A 23 5.67 29.32 -15.77
CA ASP A 23 5.67 30.75 -16.06
C ASP A 23 6.32 31.49 -14.88
N LEU A 24 7.40 32.22 -15.18
CA LEU A 24 8.14 33.04 -14.24
C LEU A 24 8.33 34.42 -14.85
N SER A 25 7.42 35.32 -14.53
CA SER A 25 7.48 36.69 -15.02
C SER A 25 8.53 37.51 -14.25
N GLY A 26 9.08 38.55 -14.92
CA GLY A 26 9.86 39.60 -14.25
C GLY A 26 11.38 39.41 -14.17
N GLY A 27 12.00 38.51 -14.95
CA GLY A 27 13.46 38.45 -15.01
C GLY A 27 14.07 37.48 -16.03
N SER A 28 15.41 37.38 -16.03
CA SER A 28 16.16 36.48 -16.91
C SER A 28 16.32 35.10 -16.28
N LEU A 29 15.90 34.08 -17.02
CA LEU A 29 16.02 32.67 -16.66
C LEU A 29 17.07 32.02 -17.56
N ASN A 30 18.00 31.29 -16.95
CA ASN A 30 18.90 30.38 -17.66
C ASN A 30 18.35 28.97 -17.46
N VAL A 31 17.55 28.49 -18.41
CA VAL A 31 16.88 27.18 -18.32
C VAL A 31 17.72 26.14 -19.06
N ILE A 32 18.03 25.06 -18.37
CA ILE A 32 18.77 23.90 -18.90
C ILE A 32 17.82 22.70 -18.86
N ASP A 33 17.44 22.21 -20.04
CA ASP A 33 16.65 20.99 -20.16
C ASP A 33 17.55 19.76 -19.97
N MET A 34 17.21 18.93 -18.98
CA MET A 34 17.87 17.66 -18.76
C MET A 34 17.36 16.63 -19.76
N LEU A 35 18.25 15.82 -20.35
CA LEU A 35 17.88 14.86 -21.39
C LEU A 35 18.41 13.47 -21.04
N PRO A 36 17.55 12.44 -20.92
CA PRO A 36 17.96 11.09 -20.53
C PRO A 36 19.06 10.51 -21.41
N GLU A 37 18.98 10.72 -22.73
CA GLU A 37 19.93 10.17 -23.69
C GLU A 37 21.31 10.85 -23.65
N LYS A 38 21.37 12.13 -23.27
CA LYS A 38 22.63 12.90 -23.23
C LYS A 38 23.31 12.84 -21.86
N ASN A 39 22.53 12.59 -20.82
CA ASN A 39 22.98 12.67 -19.42
C ASN A 39 23.03 11.29 -18.75
N LYS A 40 23.08 10.21 -19.56
CA LYS A 40 23.10 8.83 -19.07
C LYS A 40 24.42 8.53 -18.37
N GLN A 41 24.46 8.75 -17.07
CA GLN A 41 25.57 8.36 -16.22
C GLN A 41 25.32 6.96 -15.65
N ALA A 42 26.31 6.09 -15.74
CA ALA A 42 26.28 4.81 -15.06
C ALA A 42 26.56 5.02 -13.56
N LEU A 43 25.50 5.28 -12.80
CA LEU A 43 25.53 5.19 -11.33
C LEU A 43 25.39 3.72 -10.92
N GLU A 44 26.07 3.33 -9.84
CA GLU A 44 25.85 2.02 -9.24
C GLU A 44 24.43 1.97 -8.66
N VAL A 45 23.73 0.84 -8.81
CA VAL A 45 22.38 0.65 -8.26
C VAL A 45 22.42 -0.48 -7.23
N GLU A 46 22.15 -0.16 -5.97
CA GLU A 46 22.08 -1.16 -4.88
C GLU A 46 20.66 -1.72 -4.75
N THR A 47 20.25 -2.55 -5.72
CA THR A 47 18.90 -3.15 -5.73
C THR A 47 18.57 -3.90 -4.43
N ASN A 48 19.52 -4.69 -3.91
CA ASN A 48 19.32 -5.44 -2.67
C ASN A 48 18.98 -4.56 -1.47
N TRP A 49 19.53 -3.33 -1.41
CA TRP A 49 19.19 -2.41 -0.33
C TRP A 49 17.72 -1.99 -0.42
N HIS A 50 17.26 -1.63 -1.62
CA HIS A 50 15.87 -1.22 -1.85
C HIS A 50 14.90 -2.35 -1.53
N THR A 51 15.16 -3.55 -2.03
CA THR A 51 14.32 -4.73 -1.79
C THR A 51 14.26 -5.09 -0.31
N ASN A 52 15.38 -5.00 0.42
CA ASN A 52 15.42 -5.22 1.86
C ASN A 52 14.78 -4.08 2.69
N ARG A 53 14.55 -2.91 2.10
CA ARG A 53 13.93 -1.76 2.78
C ARG A 53 12.43 -1.68 2.53
N TYR A 54 11.99 -2.00 1.31
CA TYR A 54 10.64 -1.74 0.84
C TYR A 54 9.89 -2.99 0.34
N GLY A 55 10.58 -4.11 0.09
CA GLY A 55 9.96 -5.38 -0.29
C GLY A 55 9.74 -5.60 -1.79
N PHE A 56 10.27 -4.73 -2.64
CA PHE A 56 10.29 -4.85 -4.11
C PHE A 56 11.57 -4.20 -4.64
N ASP A 57 11.93 -4.50 -5.89
CA ASP A 57 13.13 -3.94 -6.52
C ASP A 57 12.93 -2.45 -6.86
N ILE A 58 14.01 -1.67 -6.87
CA ILE A 58 13.91 -0.25 -7.25
C ILE A 58 13.41 -0.10 -8.69
N PRO A 59 12.34 0.67 -8.94
CA PRO A 59 11.80 0.85 -10.28
C PRO A 59 12.81 1.50 -11.24
N ALA A 60 12.78 1.09 -12.51
CA ALA A 60 13.68 1.64 -13.52
C ALA A 60 13.50 3.15 -13.70
N SER A 61 12.26 3.65 -13.62
CA SER A 61 11.96 5.08 -13.68
C SER A 61 12.48 5.85 -12.46
N ASP A 62 12.50 5.25 -11.28
CA ASP A 62 13.08 5.88 -10.09
C ASP A 62 14.60 6.02 -10.26
N VAL A 63 15.27 5.01 -10.84
CA VAL A 63 16.70 5.07 -11.18
C VAL A 63 16.99 6.12 -12.25
N GLU A 64 16.23 6.13 -13.35
CA GLU A 64 16.40 7.09 -14.44
C GLU A 64 16.15 8.53 -13.97
N ASN A 65 15.11 8.75 -13.16
CA ASN A 65 14.85 10.04 -12.53
C ASN A 65 16.02 10.46 -11.63
N TYR A 66 16.55 9.55 -10.81
CA TYR A 66 17.72 9.83 -9.98
C TYR A 66 18.94 10.24 -10.81
N GLN A 67 19.21 9.53 -11.92
CA GLN A 67 20.32 9.87 -12.82
C GLN A 67 20.17 11.28 -13.44
N LEU A 68 18.95 11.69 -13.82
CA LEU A 68 18.69 13.03 -14.33
C LEU A 68 18.95 14.11 -13.27
N HIS A 69 18.49 13.90 -12.05
CA HIS A 69 18.76 14.82 -10.94
C HIS A 69 20.26 14.86 -10.61
N TYR A 70 20.93 13.72 -10.56
CA TYR A 70 22.37 13.65 -10.33
C TYR A 70 23.18 14.39 -11.40
N ALA A 71 22.81 14.25 -12.68
CA ALA A 71 23.42 15.02 -13.76
C ALA A 71 23.17 16.54 -13.61
N ALA A 72 22.01 16.95 -13.08
CA ALA A 72 21.73 18.35 -12.80
C ALA A 72 22.63 18.86 -11.66
N TRP A 73 22.84 18.05 -10.62
CA TRP A 73 23.76 18.35 -9.52
C TRP A 73 25.19 18.51 -10.02
N GLN A 74 25.69 17.59 -10.85
CA GLN A 74 27.01 17.72 -11.47
C GLN A 74 27.13 18.96 -12.34
N SER A 75 26.12 19.22 -13.18
CA SER A 75 26.12 20.42 -14.02
C SER A 75 26.17 21.69 -13.15
N PHE A 76 25.41 21.73 -12.06
CA PHE A 76 25.36 22.87 -11.14
C PHE A 76 26.67 23.05 -10.36
N LYS A 77 27.37 21.96 -10.03
CA LYS A 77 28.68 22.02 -9.36
C LYS A 77 29.72 22.81 -10.16
N GLU A 78 29.63 22.78 -11.50
CA GLU A 78 30.51 23.52 -12.42
C GLU A 78 30.08 24.98 -12.66
N ARG A 79 29.02 25.45 -12.01
CA ARG A 79 28.48 26.81 -12.15
C ARG A 79 28.96 27.76 -11.04
N GLU A 80 28.83 29.06 -11.27
CA GLU A 80 29.21 30.10 -10.31
C GLU A 80 28.03 30.57 -9.45
N GLU A 81 26.80 30.26 -9.86
CA GLU A 81 25.59 30.63 -9.15
C GLU A 81 25.51 29.98 -7.74
N GLU A 82 25.08 30.75 -6.74
CA GLU A 82 24.99 30.30 -5.33
C GLU A 82 23.93 29.22 -5.08
N TRP A 83 22.94 29.14 -5.95
CA TRP A 83 21.87 28.16 -5.91
C TRP A 83 21.21 28.00 -7.28
N CYS A 84 20.51 26.90 -7.47
CA CYS A 84 19.68 26.65 -8.65
C CYS A 84 18.28 26.17 -8.24
N LEU A 85 17.33 26.32 -9.17
CA LEU A 85 16.02 25.67 -9.11
C LEU A 85 16.07 24.38 -9.92
N ILE A 86 15.65 23.27 -9.32
CA ILE A 86 15.39 22.01 -10.03
C ILE A 86 13.89 21.80 -10.04
N ILE A 87 13.32 21.63 -11.24
CA ILE A 87 11.88 21.53 -11.43
C ILE A 87 11.53 20.47 -12.48
N ASP A 88 10.54 19.65 -12.18
CA ASP A 88 9.97 18.65 -13.06
C ASP A 88 8.97 19.29 -14.04
N GLU A 89 8.95 18.79 -15.27
CA GLU A 89 8.03 19.22 -16.31
C GLU A 89 6.55 19.06 -15.95
N SER A 90 6.23 18.22 -14.97
CA SER A 90 4.89 18.05 -14.43
C SER A 90 4.38 19.21 -13.56
N VAL A 91 5.23 20.14 -13.12
CA VAL A 91 4.83 21.18 -12.18
C VAL A 91 4.01 22.27 -12.86
N LYS A 92 2.94 22.70 -12.19
CA LYS A 92 2.24 23.96 -12.49
C LYS A 92 2.71 25.02 -11.48
N LEU A 93 3.62 25.88 -11.90
CA LEU A 93 4.20 26.96 -11.12
C LEU A 93 3.53 28.29 -11.47
N GLU A 94 3.03 28.98 -10.45
CA GLU A 94 2.29 30.24 -10.53
C GLU A 94 2.91 31.27 -9.57
N THR A 95 4.03 31.87 -9.95
CA THR A 95 4.75 32.85 -9.11
C THR A 95 5.60 33.82 -9.96
N THR A 96 6.16 34.86 -9.34
CA THR A 96 7.14 35.74 -9.99
C THR A 96 8.56 35.42 -9.55
N LEU A 97 9.55 35.83 -10.35
CA LEU A 97 10.94 35.72 -9.92
C LEU A 97 11.22 36.54 -8.65
N ALA A 98 10.56 37.69 -8.49
CA ALA A 98 10.72 38.54 -7.32
C ALA A 98 10.31 37.82 -6.03
N ASP A 99 9.15 37.13 -6.05
CA ASP A 99 8.65 36.38 -4.89
C ASP A 99 9.58 35.23 -4.50
N ILE A 100 10.15 34.53 -5.50
CA ILE A 100 11.16 33.50 -5.24
C ILE A 100 12.40 34.10 -4.58
N LEU A 101 12.93 35.19 -5.14
CA LEU A 101 14.15 35.83 -4.64
C LEU A 101 13.98 36.36 -3.21
N GLU A 102 12.84 37.00 -2.92
CA GLU A 102 12.49 37.48 -1.58
C GLU A 102 12.51 36.31 -0.59
N ARG A 103 11.85 35.20 -0.92
CA ARG A 103 11.80 34.04 -0.04
C ARG A 103 13.16 33.37 0.17
N ILE A 104 13.97 33.24 -0.88
CA ILE A 104 15.32 32.66 -0.78
C ILE A 104 16.21 33.52 0.13
N GLN A 105 16.07 34.85 0.11
CA GLN A 105 16.84 35.76 0.97
C GLN A 105 16.48 35.63 2.47
N GLU A 106 15.28 35.19 2.77
CA GLU A 106 14.80 34.94 4.13
C GLU A 106 15.18 33.55 4.68
N LEU A 107 15.72 32.66 3.84
CA LEU A 107 16.16 31.34 4.30
C LEU A 107 17.32 31.48 5.30
N PRO A 108 17.38 30.61 6.33
CA PRO A 108 18.51 30.59 7.25
C PRO A 108 19.83 30.35 6.53
N ALA A 109 20.91 30.98 7.02
CA ALA A 109 22.24 30.75 6.47
C ALA A 109 22.64 29.27 6.56
N GLY A 110 23.23 28.74 5.49
CA GLY A 110 23.75 27.37 5.45
C GLY A 110 22.75 26.29 5.02
N TRP A 111 21.59 26.66 4.48
CA TRP A 111 20.67 25.70 3.87
C TRP A 111 21.31 24.94 2.69
N ASP A 112 20.99 23.66 2.57
CA ASP A 112 21.50 22.78 1.50
C ASP A 112 20.46 22.55 0.41
N VAL A 113 19.25 22.17 0.83
CA VAL A 113 18.11 21.92 -0.04
C VAL A 113 16.92 22.67 0.53
N TYR A 114 16.13 23.31 -0.33
CA TYR A 114 14.88 23.95 0.06
C TYR A 114 13.73 23.43 -0.79
N PHE A 115 12.74 22.84 -0.14
CA PHE A 115 11.46 22.49 -0.75
C PHE A 115 10.46 23.61 -0.49
N PRO A 116 9.90 24.23 -1.55
CA PRO A 116 8.82 25.22 -1.40
C PRO A 116 7.46 24.58 -1.07
N PHE A 117 7.47 23.44 -0.39
CA PHE A 117 6.27 22.80 0.15
C PHE A 117 6.63 22.00 1.40
N ASP A 118 5.64 21.83 2.27
CA ASP A 118 5.68 20.88 3.38
C ASP A 118 4.66 19.76 3.15
N ARG A 119 5.16 18.61 2.71
CA ARG A 119 4.30 17.46 2.41
C ARG A 119 3.72 16.81 3.67
N PHE A 120 4.30 17.02 4.86
CA PHE A 120 3.72 16.50 6.11
C PHE A 120 2.36 17.12 6.38
N ARG A 121 2.22 18.45 6.23
CA ARG A 121 0.94 19.14 6.49
C ARG A 121 -0.17 18.65 5.56
N ILE A 122 0.17 18.43 4.29
CA ILE A 122 -0.78 17.91 3.30
C ILE A 122 -1.15 16.46 3.63
N HIS A 123 -0.18 15.65 4.01
CA HIS A 123 -0.42 14.27 4.43
C HIS A 123 -1.33 14.19 5.66
N GLU A 124 -1.11 15.02 6.68
CA GLU A 124 -1.95 15.02 7.89
C GLU A 124 -3.41 15.42 7.56
N LYS A 125 -3.63 16.42 6.70
CA LYS A 125 -4.99 16.74 6.21
C LYS A 125 -5.65 15.56 5.49
N GLN A 126 -4.90 14.89 4.60
CA GLN A 126 -5.40 13.70 3.87
C GLN A 126 -5.73 12.55 4.83
N LYS A 127 -4.89 12.34 5.84
CA LYS A 127 -5.08 11.31 6.87
C LYS A 127 -6.31 11.60 7.73
N GLU A 128 -6.57 12.85 8.10
CA GLU A 128 -7.81 13.24 8.79
C GLU A 128 -9.05 12.92 7.94
N GLN A 129 -9.03 13.24 6.65
CA GLN A 129 -10.12 12.90 5.72
C GLN A 129 -10.33 11.38 5.61
N ILE A 130 -9.25 10.61 5.51
CA ILE A 130 -9.30 9.13 5.49
C ILE A 130 -9.95 8.60 6.77
N GLN A 131 -9.56 9.12 7.94
CA GLN A 131 -10.13 8.70 9.22
C GLN A 131 -11.62 9.04 9.32
N ILE A 132 -12.04 10.23 8.87
CA ILE A 132 -13.45 10.64 8.85
C ILE A 132 -14.26 9.68 7.97
N HIS A 133 -13.79 9.41 6.75
CA HIS A 133 -14.47 8.50 5.84
C HIS A 133 -14.53 7.07 6.41
N ASN A 134 -13.44 6.54 6.94
CA ASN A 134 -13.42 5.19 7.51
C ASN A 134 -14.36 5.06 8.72
N LYS A 135 -14.42 6.08 9.58
CA LYS A 135 -15.40 6.14 10.68
C LYS A 135 -16.85 6.26 10.22
N SER A 136 -17.10 6.68 8.98
CA SER A 136 -18.43 6.73 8.37
C SER A 136 -18.90 5.40 7.77
N LEU A 137 -17.99 4.42 7.59
CA LEU A 137 -18.35 3.09 7.14
C LEU A 137 -19.18 2.37 8.22
N LEU A 138 -20.06 1.46 7.77
CA LEU A 138 -20.83 0.61 8.67
C LEU A 138 -19.92 -0.28 9.54
N ASN A 139 -18.83 -0.78 8.95
CA ASN A 139 -17.83 -1.60 9.63
C ASN A 139 -16.45 -0.94 9.55
N PRO A 140 -16.13 0.03 10.42
CA PRO A 140 -14.83 0.71 10.39
C PRO A 140 -13.68 -0.27 10.55
N ASN A 141 -12.69 -0.19 9.66
CA ASN A 141 -11.50 -1.02 9.70
C ASN A 141 -10.29 -0.19 10.16
N LYS A 142 -9.88 -0.38 11.42
CA LYS A 142 -8.74 0.31 12.03
C LYS A 142 -7.44 0.13 11.23
N ARG A 143 -7.27 -1.01 10.53
CA ARG A 143 -6.08 -1.27 9.69
C ARG A 143 -6.02 -0.39 8.44
N GLU A 144 -7.13 0.26 8.06
CA GLU A 144 -7.21 1.19 6.93
C GLU A 144 -7.31 2.67 7.36
N TYR A 145 -7.00 2.97 8.63
CA TYR A 145 -6.92 4.36 9.12
C TYR A 145 -5.69 5.09 8.59
N ASN A 146 -4.64 4.34 8.25
CA ASN A 146 -3.43 4.86 7.62
C ASN A 146 -3.15 4.10 6.33
N ASP A 147 -2.78 4.83 5.29
CA ASP A 147 -2.32 4.28 4.02
C ASP A 147 -0.80 4.29 4.01
N PHE A 148 -0.18 3.25 4.59
CA PHE A 148 1.26 3.11 4.49
C PHE A 148 1.66 2.81 3.05
N LEU A 149 2.47 3.69 2.49
CA LEU A 149 3.08 3.55 1.17
C LEU A 149 4.59 3.29 1.34
N PRO A 150 5.22 2.55 0.42
CA PRO A 150 6.62 2.17 0.57
C PRO A 150 7.58 3.32 0.19
N PHE A 151 7.63 4.33 1.07
CA PHE A 151 8.53 5.49 1.04
C PHE A 151 9.16 5.66 2.42
N VAL A 152 10.21 6.49 2.55
CA VAL A 152 10.93 6.70 3.83
C VAL A 152 9.99 7.11 4.96
N LEU A 153 9.02 7.99 4.66
CA LEU A 153 8.07 8.53 5.62
C LEU A 153 6.73 7.79 5.67
N GLY A 154 6.57 6.72 4.89
CA GLY A 154 5.28 6.03 4.72
C GLY A 154 4.30 6.74 3.77
N PHE A 155 4.72 7.85 3.15
CA PHE A 155 4.02 8.58 2.10
C PHE A 155 5.04 9.23 1.15
N GLU A 156 4.62 9.56 -0.07
CA GLU A 156 5.47 10.20 -1.07
C GLU A 156 5.71 11.67 -0.72
N TRP A 157 6.98 12.06 -0.55
CA TRP A 157 7.38 13.45 -0.34
C TRP A 157 7.29 14.25 -1.66
N GLY A 158 7.91 13.72 -2.71
CA GLY A 158 8.02 14.29 -4.04
C GLY A 158 9.30 15.10 -4.25
N ASN A 159 9.91 14.97 -5.42
CA ASN A 159 11.09 15.73 -5.87
C ASN A 159 10.78 16.63 -7.08
N SER A 160 9.51 16.95 -7.29
CA SER A 160 9.04 17.70 -8.46
C SER A 160 9.55 19.14 -8.50
N ILE A 161 9.85 19.75 -7.35
CA ILE A 161 10.42 21.09 -7.29
C ILE A 161 11.24 21.27 -6.02
N TYR A 162 12.48 21.74 -6.14
CA TYR A 162 13.31 22.13 -5.01
C TYR A 162 14.45 23.04 -5.45
N PHE A 163 15.02 23.76 -4.49
CA PHE A 163 16.21 24.57 -4.67
C PHE A 163 17.40 23.86 -4.05
N LEU A 164 18.56 24.01 -4.68
CA LEU A 164 19.80 23.41 -4.26
C LEU A 164 20.88 24.48 -4.13
N SER A 165 21.52 24.56 -2.97
CA SER A 165 22.62 25.50 -2.74
C SER A 165 23.97 24.91 -3.13
N ARG A 166 24.99 25.78 -3.23
CA ARG A 166 26.38 25.36 -3.44
C ARG A 166 26.92 24.39 -2.38
N ASN A 167 26.50 24.54 -1.13
CA ASN A 167 26.89 23.62 -0.06
C ASN A 167 26.12 22.30 -0.18
N GLY A 168 24.83 22.37 -0.53
CA GLY A 168 23.99 21.19 -0.70
C GLY A 168 24.46 20.29 -1.83
N VAL A 169 24.86 20.85 -2.99
CA VAL A 169 25.31 20.05 -4.13
C VAL A 169 26.56 19.22 -3.80
N ASP A 170 27.47 19.76 -2.99
CA ASP A 170 28.66 19.02 -2.54
C ASP A 170 28.30 17.82 -1.68
N LYS A 171 27.31 17.97 -0.81
CA LYS A 171 26.82 16.91 0.07
C LYS A 171 26.04 15.85 -0.71
N LEU A 172 25.19 16.25 -1.66
CA LEU A 172 24.43 15.30 -2.50
C LEU A 172 25.31 14.49 -3.45
N LEU A 173 26.43 15.07 -3.92
CA LEU A 173 27.40 14.37 -4.78
C LEU A 173 28.38 13.47 -4.01
N MET A 174 28.28 13.36 -2.67
CA MET A 174 29.15 12.48 -1.88
C MET A 174 28.92 10.99 -2.13
N SER A 175 27.78 10.61 -2.72
CA SER A 175 27.47 9.23 -3.08
C SER A 175 26.97 9.16 -4.52
N ASP A 176 27.56 8.24 -5.28
CA ASP A 176 27.21 7.90 -6.67
C ASP A 176 26.42 6.58 -6.76
N VAL A 177 25.80 6.17 -5.65
CA VAL A 177 25.04 4.93 -5.54
C VAL A 177 23.54 5.23 -5.40
N VAL A 178 22.73 4.67 -6.29
CA VAL A 178 21.27 4.77 -6.25
C VAL A 178 20.71 3.62 -5.40
N LYS A 179 20.08 3.98 -4.27
CA LYS A 179 19.44 3.03 -3.34
C LYS A 179 17.92 3.21 -3.26
N GLN A 180 17.46 4.42 -3.56
CA GLN A 180 16.09 4.88 -3.41
C GLN A 180 15.84 6.11 -4.28
N ARG A 181 14.62 6.63 -4.24
CA ARG A 181 14.23 7.82 -4.97
C ARG A 181 14.98 9.06 -4.46
N VAL A 182 15.00 10.10 -5.30
CA VAL A 182 15.68 11.37 -5.02
C VAL A 182 15.13 12.04 -3.74
N ASP A 183 13.81 12.12 -3.62
CA ASP A 183 13.16 12.68 -2.44
C ASP A 183 13.45 11.87 -1.18
N ASP A 184 13.30 10.55 -1.25
CA ASP A 184 13.62 9.65 -0.15
C ASP A 184 15.10 9.76 0.29
N GLU A 185 16.04 9.92 -0.65
CA GLU A 185 17.45 10.13 -0.32
C GLU A 185 17.69 11.48 0.38
N ILE A 186 17.17 12.58 -0.18
CA ILE A 186 17.29 13.92 0.42
C ILE A 186 16.69 13.93 1.84
N ILE A 187 15.50 13.38 2.01
CA ILE A 187 14.86 13.26 3.33
C ILE A 187 15.68 12.36 4.26
N SER A 188 16.23 11.24 3.79
CA SER A 188 17.07 10.35 4.61
C SER A 188 18.34 11.04 5.09
N LEU A 189 19.01 11.80 4.22
CA LEU A 189 20.19 12.59 4.56
C LEU A 189 19.84 13.69 5.58
N SER A 190 18.68 14.33 5.43
CA SER A 190 18.18 15.34 6.38
C SER A 190 17.90 14.74 7.75
N ILE A 191 17.19 13.60 7.82
CA ILE A 191 16.92 12.87 9.09
C ILE A 191 18.24 12.49 9.79
N ARG A 192 19.26 12.10 9.02
CA ARG A 192 20.60 11.76 9.52
C ARG A 192 21.46 12.98 9.85
N LYS A 193 20.95 14.20 9.64
CA LYS A 193 21.65 15.48 9.86
C LYS A 193 22.93 15.59 9.02
N LEU A 194 22.92 15.00 7.83
CA LEU A 194 24.00 15.12 6.84
C LEU A 194 23.79 16.31 5.90
N ILE A 195 22.54 16.71 5.70
CA ILE A 195 22.16 17.93 5.01
C ILE A 195 21.15 18.74 5.82
N ASP A 196 21.17 20.06 5.64
CA ASP A 196 20.23 21.03 6.18
C ASP A 196 19.13 21.28 5.14
N ALA A 197 18.10 20.43 5.15
CA ALA A 197 16.93 20.58 4.30
C ALA A 197 15.87 21.46 4.97
N PHE A 198 15.37 22.46 4.24
CA PHE A 198 14.32 23.37 4.66
C PHE A 198 13.04 23.12 3.87
N PHE A 199 11.91 23.28 4.54
CA PHE A 199 10.58 23.02 3.99
C PHE A 199 9.67 24.17 4.40
N ASP A 200 8.83 24.65 3.48
CA ASP A 200 7.94 25.78 3.74
C ASP A 200 6.64 25.69 2.93
N GLU A 201 5.59 26.41 3.34
CA GLU A 201 4.36 26.55 2.57
C GLU A 201 4.32 27.92 1.88
N VAL A 202 4.57 27.93 0.58
CA VAL A 202 4.48 29.14 -0.25
C VAL A 202 3.30 29.07 -1.21
N ALA A 203 2.80 30.23 -1.62
CA ALA A 203 1.66 30.34 -2.53
C ALA A 203 2.03 30.15 -4.03
N TRP A 204 3.23 29.65 -4.32
CA TRP A 204 3.74 29.53 -5.69
C TRP A 204 3.04 28.45 -6.50
N PHE A 205 2.38 27.51 -5.83
CA PHE A 205 1.60 26.47 -6.48
C PHE A 205 0.58 25.90 -5.49
N ASN A 206 -0.56 25.47 -6.01
CA ASN A 206 -1.52 24.72 -5.21
C ASN A 206 -1.12 23.23 -5.21
N TYR A 207 -0.53 22.74 -4.12
CA TYR A 207 -0.10 21.35 -4.01
C TYR A 207 -1.28 20.36 -4.09
N GLU A 208 -2.45 20.72 -3.58
CA GLU A 208 -3.66 19.88 -3.67
C GLU A 208 -4.18 19.77 -5.11
N GLU A 209 -3.80 20.70 -5.98
CA GLU A 209 -4.19 20.76 -7.39
C GLU A 209 -2.97 20.65 -8.33
N GLN A 210 -1.85 20.06 -7.91
CA GLN A 210 -0.75 19.80 -8.83
C GLN A 210 -1.10 18.70 -9.84
N PRO A 211 -0.58 18.77 -11.09
CA PRO A 211 -0.73 17.69 -12.05
C PRO A 211 -0.23 16.36 -11.46
N LYS A 212 -1.05 15.31 -11.60
CA LYS A 212 -0.74 14.01 -11.02
C LYS A 212 0.14 13.22 -11.98
N VAL A 213 1.37 12.90 -11.58
CA VAL A 213 2.23 11.99 -12.33
C VAL A 213 1.91 10.55 -11.93
N VAL A 214 1.64 9.71 -12.92
CA VAL A 214 1.46 8.27 -12.73
C VAL A 214 2.67 7.55 -13.30
N THR A 215 3.30 6.71 -12.47
CA THR A 215 4.52 5.97 -12.80
C THR A 215 4.20 4.48 -12.90
N LYS A 216 4.03 3.98 -14.13
CA LYS A 216 3.47 2.65 -14.37
C LYS A 216 4.37 1.49 -13.94
N ASP A 217 5.68 1.63 -14.10
CA ASP A 217 6.63 0.57 -13.79
C ASP A 217 6.73 0.34 -12.27
N ARG A 218 6.72 1.40 -11.46
CA ARG A 218 6.67 1.26 -9.99
C ARG A 218 5.43 0.49 -9.52
N ASP A 219 4.24 0.82 -10.03
CA ASP A 219 3.02 0.07 -9.70
C ASP A 219 3.15 -1.40 -10.14
N ASN A 220 3.71 -1.66 -11.32
CA ASN A 220 3.94 -3.02 -11.80
C ASN A 220 4.97 -3.78 -10.94
N ASP A 221 6.05 -3.15 -10.50
CA ASP A 221 7.09 -3.78 -9.68
C ASP A 221 6.56 -4.12 -8.29
N ILE A 222 5.76 -3.23 -7.69
CA ILE A 222 5.05 -3.52 -6.43
C ILE A 222 4.04 -4.66 -6.64
N LEU A 223 3.24 -4.63 -7.70
CA LEU A 223 2.30 -5.71 -8.02
C LEU A 223 3.02 -7.04 -8.20
N ASN A 224 4.13 -7.06 -8.94
CA ASN A 224 4.94 -8.26 -9.15
C ASN A 224 5.50 -8.80 -7.84
N ALA A 225 6.01 -7.93 -6.96
CA ALA A 225 6.49 -8.34 -5.64
C ALA A 225 5.38 -8.94 -4.78
N ILE A 226 4.19 -8.33 -4.79
CA ILE A 226 2.99 -8.83 -4.11
C ILE A 226 2.60 -10.22 -4.65
N MET A 227 2.52 -10.37 -5.97
CA MET A 227 2.06 -11.62 -6.60
C MET A 227 3.07 -12.75 -6.47
N LYS A 228 4.38 -12.45 -6.41
CA LYS A 228 5.45 -13.46 -6.22
C LYS A 228 5.56 -13.93 -4.76
N ASN A 229 5.10 -13.12 -3.79
CA ASN A 229 5.28 -13.40 -2.38
C ASN A 229 4.13 -14.23 -1.80
N SER A 230 3.96 -15.45 -2.33
CA SER A 230 3.02 -16.41 -1.75
C SER A 230 3.47 -16.77 -0.34
N ARG A 231 2.59 -16.60 0.63
CA ARG A 231 2.85 -17.05 2.01
C ARG A 231 2.58 -18.53 2.24
N TRP A 232 1.98 -19.18 1.25
CA TRP A 232 1.71 -20.61 1.25
C TRP A 232 2.86 -21.37 0.59
N SER A 233 3.41 -22.35 1.32
CA SER A 233 4.15 -23.44 0.70
C SER A 233 3.18 -24.42 0.04
N VAL A 234 3.67 -25.26 -0.90
CA VAL A 234 2.85 -26.31 -1.51
C VAL A 234 2.24 -27.24 -0.45
N GLU A 235 3.03 -27.55 0.59
CA GLU A 235 2.61 -28.40 1.70
C GLU A 235 1.50 -27.74 2.54
N SER A 236 1.73 -26.52 3.04
CA SER A 236 0.72 -25.81 3.84
C SER A 236 -0.54 -25.51 3.03
N LYS A 237 -0.43 -25.22 1.73
CA LYS A 237 -1.60 -25.05 0.86
C LYS A 237 -2.40 -26.34 0.71
N THR A 238 -1.73 -27.48 0.71
CA THR A 238 -2.39 -28.80 0.68
C THR A 238 -3.08 -29.08 2.01
N GLN A 239 -2.41 -28.81 3.13
CA GLN A 239 -2.95 -29.00 4.48
C GLN A 239 -4.20 -28.13 4.73
N ILE A 240 -4.19 -26.84 4.34
CA ILE A 240 -5.39 -26.00 4.51
C ILE A 240 -6.56 -26.50 3.66
N ARG A 241 -6.31 -26.99 2.43
CA ARG A 241 -7.36 -27.61 1.60
C ARG A 241 -7.93 -28.87 2.23
N THR A 242 -7.10 -29.68 2.89
CA THR A 242 -7.57 -30.83 3.68
C THR A 242 -8.45 -30.38 4.84
N ILE A 243 -8.06 -29.36 5.61
CA ILE A 243 -8.87 -28.81 6.70
C ILE A 243 -10.22 -28.34 6.17
N LEU A 244 -10.22 -27.55 5.09
CA LEU A 244 -11.42 -27.03 4.45
C LEU A 244 -12.35 -28.15 3.96
N GLY A 245 -11.79 -29.18 3.32
CA GLY A 245 -12.56 -30.34 2.85
C GLY A 245 -13.27 -31.06 3.99
N ILE A 246 -12.56 -31.36 5.08
CA ILE A 246 -13.15 -32.01 6.26
C ILE A 246 -14.24 -31.14 6.89
N MET A 247 -13.99 -29.83 7.05
CA MET A 247 -14.99 -28.90 7.60
C MET A 247 -16.26 -28.82 6.72
N SER A 248 -16.08 -28.79 5.39
CA SER A 248 -17.19 -28.80 4.43
C SER A 248 -18.00 -30.09 4.53
N GLU A 249 -17.35 -31.26 4.57
CA GLU A 249 -18.04 -32.55 4.72
C GLU A 249 -18.86 -32.64 6.01
N VAL A 250 -18.32 -32.13 7.12
CA VAL A 250 -19.04 -32.03 8.39
C VAL A 250 -20.25 -31.09 8.27
N GLY A 251 -20.05 -29.92 7.66
CA GLY A 251 -21.13 -28.96 7.39
C GLY A 251 -22.26 -29.57 6.57
N GLU A 252 -21.93 -30.23 5.45
CA GLU A 252 -22.87 -30.90 4.56
C GLU A 252 -23.65 -32.02 5.30
N ARG A 253 -22.96 -32.88 6.05
CA ARG A 253 -23.58 -33.95 6.85
C ARG A 253 -24.56 -33.43 7.89
N LEU A 254 -24.25 -32.27 8.50
CA LEU A 254 -25.08 -31.67 9.54
C LEU A 254 -26.11 -30.67 9.02
N HIS A 255 -26.12 -30.39 7.72
CA HIS A 255 -26.87 -29.31 7.08
C HIS A 255 -26.57 -27.93 7.71
N ILE A 256 -25.28 -27.65 7.92
CA ILE A 256 -24.76 -26.39 8.46
C ILE A 256 -23.97 -25.69 7.36
N ASP A 257 -24.39 -24.46 7.06
CA ASP A 257 -23.74 -23.61 6.09
C ASP A 257 -22.51 -22.92 6.71
N LEU A 258 -21.35 -23.12 6.10
CA LEU A 258 -20.11 -22.39 6.41
C LEU A 258 -19.90 -21.27 5.39
N LEU A 259 -19.85 -20.04 5.87
CA LEU A 259 -19.85 -18.82 5.06
C LEU A 259 -18.41 -18.29 4.89
N LEU A 260 -17.99 -17.90 3.68
CA LEU A 260 -16.73 -17.17 3.53
C LEU A 260 -16.80 -15.82 4.27
N GLN A 261 -15.75 -15.48 5.01
CA GLN A 261 -15.69 -14.24 5.79
C GLN A 261 -14.40 -13.46 5.48
N GLY A 262 -14.38 -12.16 5.79
CA GLY A 262 -13.14 -11.40 5.94
C GLY A 262 -12.23 -11.43 4.71
N GLY A 263 -10.95 -11.75 4.93
CA GLY A 263 -9.94 -11.83 3.88
C GLY A 263 -10.26 -12.93 2.85
N SER A 264 -10.86 -14.03 3.29
CA SER A 264 -11.26 -15.16 2.43
C SER A 264 -12.43 -14.82 1.51
N HIS A 265 -13.44 -14.10 2.01
CA HIS A 265 -14.56 -13.59 1.18
C HIS A 265 -14.05 -12.62 0.13
N LEU A 266 -13.21 -11.66 0.54
CA LEU A 266 -12.60 -10.69 -0.38
C LEU A 266 -11.69 -11.39 -1.41
N GLY A 267 -10.90 -12.35 -0.98
CA GLY A 267 -10.03 -13.16 -1.83
C GLY A 267 -10.83 -13.91 -2.87
N TYR A 268 -11.93 -14.55 -2.47
CA TYR A 268 -12.80 -15.25 -3.41
C TYR A 268 -13.40 -14.30 -4.45
N ILE A 269 -13.95 -13.15 -4.06
CA ILE A 269 -14.51 -12.18 -5.02
C ILE A 269 -13.43 -11.63 -5.95
N ARG A 270 -12.26 -11.26 -5.41
CA ARG A 270 -11.23 -10.56 -6.21
C ARG A 270 -10.36 -11.51 -7.04
N HIS A 271 -9.98 -12.66 -6.50
CA HIS A 271 -8.98 -13.58 -7.09
C HIS A 271 -9.49 -15.01 -7.33
N GLY A 272 -10.65 -15.37 -6.78
CA GLY A 272 -11.24 -16.70 -6.96
C GLY A 272 -10.75 -17.76 -5.96
N GLY A 273 -9.99 -17.34 -4.95
CA GLY A 273 -9.44 -18.19 -3.91
C GLY A 273 -8.77 -17.35 -2.83
N ILE A 274 -7.87 -17.95 -2.06
CA ILE A 274 -7.07 -17.22 -1.08
C ILE A 274 -6.17 -16.22 -1.83
N MET A 275 -6.07 -14.99 -1.34
CA MET A 275 -5.16 -14.01 -1.92
C MET A 275 -3.70 -14.51 -1.75
N PRO A 276 -2.82 -14.39 -2.75
CA PRO A 276 -1.48 -14.99 -2.69
C PRO A 276 -0.67 -14.63 -1.44
N TRP A 277 -0.78 -13.37 -0.99
CA TRP A 277 -0.08 -12.81 0.15
C TRP A 277 -0.81 -12.98 1.50
N ASP A 278 -1.96 -13.62 1.54
CA ASP A 278 -2.71 -13.89 2.77
C ASP A 278 -2.36 -15.30 3.27
N ASP A 279 -2.30 -15.53 4.58
CA ASP A 279 -1.85 -16.81 5.17
C ASP A 279 -2.81 -17.43 6.19
N ASP A 280 -4.07 -17.04 6.19
CA ASP A 280 -5.12 -17.72 6.95
C ASP A 280 -6.41 -17.84 6.12
N VAL A 281 -7.43 -18.49 6.70
CA VAL A 281 -8.78 -18.56 6.15
C VAL A 281 -9.79 -18.18 7.21
N ASP A 282 -10.73 -17.32 6.86
CA ASP A 282 -11.84 -16.91 7.71
C ASP A 282 -13.15 -17.52 7.21
N LEU A 283 -13.84 -18.25 8.08
CA LEU A 283 -15.19 -18.76 7.85
C LEU A 283 -16.17 -18.26 8.92
N GLY A 284 -17.44 -18.15 8.55
CA GLY A 284 -18.56 -17.80 9.42
C GLY A 284 -19.47 -18.99 9.67
N ILE A 285 -20.01 -19.08 10.89
CA ILE A 285 -21.03 -20.06 11.28
C ILE A 285 -22.14 -19.39 12.09
N GLU A 286 -23.38 -19.81 11.89
CA GLU A 286 -24.51 -19.32 12.69
C GLU A 286 -24.39 -19.85 14.13
N GLU A 287 -24.52 -18.98 15.13
CA GLU A 287 -24.23 -19.28 16.54
C GLU A 287 -24.95 -20.52 17.09
N ARG A 288 -26.19 -20.77 16.62
CA ARG A 288 -27.02 -21.91 17.03
C ARG A 288 -26.46 -23.27 16.59
N HIS A 289 -25.55 -23.29 15.62
CA HIS A 289 -24.99 -24.51 15.03
C HIS A 289 -23.59 -24.84 15.54
N LEU A 290 -22.93 -23.87 16.20
CA LEU A 290 -21.53 -23.97 16.61
C LEU A 290 -21.25 -25.21 17.47
N GLU A 291 -22.01 -25.41 18.55
CA GLU A 291 -21.76 -26.51 19.50
C GLU A 291 -21.83 -27.87 18.81
N LYS A 292 -22.88 -28.09 18.02
CA LYS A 292 -23.06 -29.35 17.27
C LYS A 292 -21.94 -29.55 16.25
N PHE A 293 -21.53 -28.49 15.55
CA PHE A 293 -20.44 -28.56 14.58
C PHE A 293 -19.11 -28.93 15.25
N LEU A 294 -18.75 -28.26 16.36
CA LEU A 294 -17.50 -28.54 17.08
C LEU A 294 -17.49 -29.94 17.70
N GLN A 295 -18.61 -30.40 18.29
CA GLN A 295 -18.73 -31.77 18.79
C GLN A 295 -18.51 -32.81 17.68
N GLU A 296 -19.02 -32.55 16.47
CA GLU A 296 -18.84 -33.45 15.33
C GLU A 296 -17.40 -33.45 14.84
N ILE A 297 -16.75 -32.28 14.82
CA ILE A 297 -15.32 -32.13 14.52
C ILE A 297 -14.47 -32.92 15.52
N GLU A 298 -14.69 -32.72 16.82
CA GLU A 298 -13.91 -33.33 17.90
C GLU A 298 -14.05 -34.87 17.93
N ASN A 299 -15.26 -35.39 17.72
CA ASN A 299 -15.54 -36.81 17.87
C ASN A 299 -15.22 -37.65 16.62
N ASN A 300 -15.32 -37.07 15.41
CA ASN A 300 -15.36 -37.83 14.16
C ASN A 300 -14.32 -37.40 13.12
N THR A 301 -13.40 -36.49 13.45
CA THR A 301 -12.39 -36.00 12.51
C THR A 301 -11.00 -35.91 13.17
N PRO A 302 -9.91 -35.82 12.39
CA PRO A 302 -8.58 -35.55 12.94
C PRO A 302 -8.34 -34.07 13.30
N LEU A 303 -9.32 -33.20 13.05
CA LEU A 303 -9.18 -31.78 13.32
C LEU A 303 -9.30 -31.49 14.83
N LYS A 304 -8.57 -30.48 15.26
CA LYS A 304 -8.64 -29.88 16.58
C LYS A 304 -9.30 -28.53 16.50
N HIS A 305 -9.87 -28.09 17.62
CA HIS A 305 -10.39 -26.75 17.74
C HIS A 305 -10.08 -26.14 19.09
N GLY A 306 -10.00 -24.80 19.13
CA GLY A 306 -9.71 -24.02 20.33
C GLY A 306 -10.51 -22.73 20.32
N ARG A 307 -10.84 -22.22 21.51
CA ARG A 307 -11.60 -20.97 21.68
C ARG A 307 -10.65 -19.85 22.09
N PHE A 308 -10.63 -18.78 21.32
CA PHE A 308 -9.76 -17.62 21.51
C PHE A 308 -10.60 -16.35 21.70
N ILE A 309 -9.96 -15.28 22.16
CA ILE A 309 -10.58 -13.95 22.31
C ILE A 309 -9.91 -13.01 21.32
N GLU A 310 -10.70 -12.34 20.49
CA GLU A 310 -10.20 -11.29 19.62
C GLU A 310 -9.79 -10.07 20.48
N GLU A 311 -8.52 -9.71 20.46
CA GLU A 311 -7.99 -8.58 21.25
C GLU A 311 -8.74 -7.27 21.00
N SER A 312 -9.19 -7.06 19.75
CA SER A 312 -9.75 -5.79 19.31
C SER A 312 -11.17 -5.53 19.80
N THR A 313 -11.95 -6.60 20.05
CA THR A 313 -13.38 -6.55 20.39
C THR A 313 -13.73 -7.24 21.70
N GLY A 314 -12.86 -8.12 22.21
CA GLY A 314 -13.09 -8.95 23.39
C GLY A 314 -14.07 -10.10 23.15
N PHE A 315 -14.54 -10.31 21.92
CA PHE A 315 -15.45 -11.41 21.60
C PHE A 315 -14.69 -12.68 21.24
N PRO A 316 -15.29 -13.86 21.52
CA PRO A 316 -14.66 -15.11 21.18
C PRO A 316 -14.75 -15.42 19.69
N PHE A 317 -13.79 -16.20 19.23
CA PHE A 317 -13.78 -16.89 17.95
C PHE A 317 -13.10 -18.25 18.14
N TYR A 318 -13.14 -19.10 17.13
CA TYR A 318 -12.54 -20.43 17.19
C TYR A 318 -11.47 -20.59 16.13
N LYS A 319 -10.42 -21.34 16.44
CA LYS A 319 -9.48 -21.83 15.42
C LYS A 319 -9.68 -23.31 15.22
N ILE A 320 -9.54 -23.78 13.98
CA ILE A 320 -9.59 -25.19 13.61
C ILE A 320 -8.33 -25.56 12.82
N TRP A 321 -7.63 -26.62 13.23
CA TRP A 321 -6.34 -27.02 12.66
C TRP A 321 -6.13 -28.54 12.71
N LEU A 322 -5.05 -29.02 12.11
CA LEU A 322 -4.58 -30.40 12.22
C LEU A 322 -3.45 -30.50 13.26
N GLU A 323 -3.52 -31.48 14.16
CA GLU A 323 -2.49 -31.70 15.20
C GLU A 323 -1.11 -31.95 14.58
N ASP A 324 -1.02 -32.75 13.52
CA ASP A 324 0.25 -33.14 12.89
C ASP A 324 0.69 -32.13 11.80
N THR A 325 0.71 -30.84 12.12
CA THR A 325 1.16 -29.76 11.23
C THR A 325 2.16 -28.82 11.91
N ALA A 326 2.64 -27.79 11.19
CA ALA A 326 3.72 -26.94 11.66
C ALA A 326 3.32 -26.19 12.94
N THR A 327 4.11 -26.33 14.00
CA THR A 327 3.84 -25.63 15.27
C THR A 327 4.13 -24.15 15.14
N ILE A 328 3.33 -23.33 15.83
CA ILE A 328 3.57 -21.89 15.99
C ILE A 328 4.12 -21.65 17.39
N GLU A 329 5.22 -20.92 17.49
CA GLU A 329 5.87 -20.60 18.76
C GLU A 329 4.91 -19.90 19.73
N GLU A 330 4.85 -20.36 20.98
CA GLU A 330 3.97 -19.81 22.04
C GLU A 330 2.47 -19.84 21.71
N ARG A 331 2.03 -20.81 20.89
CA ARG A 331 0.62 -21.05 20.58
C ARG A 331 0.23 -22.49 20.86
N GLU A 332 -1.06 -22.67 21.14
CA GLU A 332 -1.67 -24.00 21.38
C GLU A 332 -2.24 -24.63 20.10
N TYR A 333 -2.11 -23.97 18.97
CA TYR A 333 -2.60 -24.39 17.66
C TYR A 333 -1.48 -24.37 16.62
N ASN A 334 -1.67 -25.14 15.55
CA ASN A 334 -0.68 -25.32 14.49
C ASN A 334 -1.10 -24.62 13.20
N PHE A 335 -0.10 -24.32 12.37
CA PHE A 335 -0.26 -23.79 11.03
C PHE A 335 -0.33 -24.94 10.00
N PRO A 336 -1.26 -24.88 9.03
CA PRO A 336 -2.27 -23.85 8.83
C PRO A 336 -3.55 -24.09 9.66
N PHE A 337 -4.35 -23.04 9.79
CA PHE A 337 -5.61 -23.05 10.53
C PHE A 337 -6.71 -22.27 9.80
N VAL A 338 -7.96 -22.49 10.24
CA VAL A 338 -9.14 -21.71 9.86
C VAL A 338 -9.67 -20.97 11.08
N ASP A 339 -9.90 -19.66 10.95
CA ASP A 339 -10.61 -18.85 11.92
C ASP A 339 -12.12 -18.97 11.66
N LEU A 340 -12.86 -19.38 12.68
CA LEU A 340 -14.30 -19.60 12.63
C LEU A 340 -15.02 -18.55 13.50
N TRP A 341 -15.80 -17.72 12.83
CA TRP A 341 -16.47 -16.55 13.38
C TRP A 341 -17.97 -16.76 13.52
N MET A 342 -18.52 -16.47 14.70
CA MET A 342 -19.94 -16.64 14.96
C MET A 342 -20.75 -15.45 14.46
N PHE A 343 -21.90 -15.73 13.85
CA PHE A 343 -22.90 -14.73 13.48
C PHE A 343 -24.32 -15.16 13.86
N LYS A 344 -25.24 -14.20 13.81
CA LYS A 344 -26.68 -14.43 13.90
C LYS A 344 -27.43 -13.57 12.90
N VAL A 345 -28.65 -13.97 12.57
CA VAL A 345 -29.55 -13.17 11.73
C VAL A 345 -30.25 -12.13 12.60
N VAL A 346 -30.15 -10.85 12.23
CA VAL A 346 -30.88 -9.75 12.86
C VAL A 346 -31.60 -8.96 11.78
N LYS A 347 -32.93 -9.09 11.72
CA LYS A 347 -33.75 -8.54 10.63
C LYS A 347 -33.24 -9.01 9.27
N ASP A 348 -32.70 -8.10 8.49
CA ASP A 348 -32.23 -8.29 7.12
C ASP A 348 -30.70 -8.51 7.05
N ASP A 349 -30.01 -8.50 8.19
CA ASP A 349 -28.54 -8.52 8.27
C ASP A 349 -28.01 -9.79 8.94
N LEU A 350 -26.86 -10.28 8.47
CA LEU A 350 -26.01 -11.17 9.25
C LEU A 350 -25.10 -10.32 10.15
N VAL A 351 -25.13 -10.56 11.45
CA VAL A 351 -24.36 -9.80 12.45
C VAL A 351 -23.41 -10.74 13.17
N PHE A 352 -22.11 -10.56 12.94
CA PHE A 352 -21.05 -11.28 13.62
C PHE A 352 -20.85 -10.78 15.04
N TRP A 353 -20.38 -11.66 15.93
CA TRP A 353 -20.20 -11.36 17.34
C TRP A 353 -19.19 -10.24 17.61
N ASN A 354 -18.15 -10.13 16.78
CA ASN A 354 -17.21 -9.02 16.83
C ASN A 354 -17.77 -7.68 16.30
N GLY A 355 -19.07 -7.61 16.03
CA GLY A 355 -19.76 -6.39 15.63
C GLY A 355 -19.74 -6.13 14.12
N ILE A 356 -19.16 -7.02 13.30
CA ILE A 356 -19.23 -6.89 11.84
C ILE A 356 -20.65 -7.18 11.38
N ILE A 357 -21.24 -6.25 10.63
CA ILE A 357 -22.56 -6.36 10.04
C ILE A 357 -22.42 -6.58 8.54
N CYS A 358 -22.97 -7.65 8.00
CA CYS A 358 -23.14 -7.82 6.57
C CYS A 358 -24.52 -7.24 6.20
N PRO A 359 -24.62 -5.98 5.72
CA PRO A 359 -25.90 -5.33 5.49
C PRO A 359 -26.71 -6.09 4.43
N ASN A 360 -28.04 -6.17 4.61
CA ASN A 360 -29.01 -6.78 3.68
C ASN A 360 -28.75 -8.27 3.32
N SER A 361 -27.77 -8.91 3.94
CA SER A 361 -27.29 -10.23 3.55
C SER A 361 -28.24 -11.38 3.88
N ALA A 362 -29.18 -11.18 4.82
CA ALA A 362 -30.20 -12.18 5.14
C ALA A 362 -31.45 -12.08 4.26
N ARG A 363 -31.54 -11.06 3.39
CA ARG A 363 -32.68 -10.89 2.46
C ARG A 363 -32.66 -11.86 1.29
N TYR A 364 -31.51 -12.48 1.05
CA TYR A 364 -31.26 -13.37 -0.07
C TYR A 364 -30.77 -14.72 0.44
N PRO A 365 -31.10 -15.83 -0.23
CA PRO A 365 -30.45 -17.11 0.03
C PRO A 365 -28.92 -16.99 -0.13
N LEU A 366 -28.17 -17.75 0.67
CA LEU A 366 -26.73 -17.86 0.50
C LEU A 366 -26.38 -18.53 -0.83
N GLU A 367 -25.33 -18.05 -1.49
CA GLU A 367 -24.82 -18.58 -2.75
C GLU A 367 -23.80 -19.69 -2.50
N ASN A 368 -23.84 -20.73 -3.34
CA ASN A 368 -22.81 -21.75 -3.35
C ASN A 368 -21.56 -21.23 -4.04
N VAL A 369 -20.40 -21.46 -3.44
CA VAL A 369 -19.10 -21.10 -4.00
C VAL A 369 -18.13 -22.26 -3.89
N CYS A 370 -17.23 -22.39 -4.85
CA CYS A 370 -16.11 -23.31 -4.80
C CYS A 370 -14.85 -22.53 -4.43
N PHE A 371 -14.44 -22.59 -3.17
CA PHE A 371 -13.26 -21.91 -2.64
C PHE A 371 -12.16 -22.94 -2.40
N GLU A 372 -11.02 -22.76 -3.05
CA GLU A 372 -9.88 -23.69 -2.97
C GLU A 372 -10.24 -25.15 -3.34
N GLY A 373 -11.23 -25.33 -4.22
CA GLY A 373 -11.70 -26.65 -4.66
C GLY A 373 -12.76 -27.29 -3.76
N VAL A 374 -13.25 -26.58 -2.75
CA VAL A 374 -14.20 -27.07 -1.74
C VAL A 374 -15.47 -26.20 -1.71
N ASN A 375 -16.62 -26.81 -1.43
CA ASN A 375 -17.90 -26.13 -1.40
C ASN A 375 -18.08 -25.32 -0.11
N PHE A 376 -18.46 -24.04 -0.27
CA PHE A 376 -18.83 -23.16 0.84
C PHE A 376 -20.01 -22.29 0.45
N LYS A 377 -20.44 -21.44 1.38
CA LYS A 377 -21.44 -20.41 1.15
C LYS A 377 -20.83 -19.02 1.07
N MET A 378 -21.54 -18.11 0.43
CA MET A 378 -21.25 -16.68 0.39
C MET A 378 -22.56 -15.88 0.40
N THR A 379 -22.52 -14.62 0.86
CA THR A 379 -23.67 -13.71 0.77
C THR A 379 -23.93 -13.32 -0.69
N ALA A 380 -25.18 -13.36 -1.14
CA ALA A 380 -25.52 -13.00 -2.53
C ALA A 380 -25.20 -11.52 -2.86
N ASN A 381 -25.33 -10.61 -1.90
CA ASN A 381 -24.99 -9.19 -2.05
C ASN A 381 -23.53 -8.88 -1.65
N SER A 382 -22.59 -9.76 -2.02
CA SER A 382 -21.17 -9.68 -1.62
C SER A 382 -20.52 -8.32 -1.83
N MET A 383 -20.85 -7.64 -2.93
CA MET A 383 -20.31 -6.32 -3.25
C MET A 383 -20.64 -5.29 -2.16
N GLU A 384 -21.90 -5.27 -1.70
CA GLU A 384 -22.38 -4.38 -0.65
C GLU A 384 -21.73 -4.71 0.70
N VAL A 385 -21.59 -6.01 1.00
CA VAL A 385 -20.92 -6.49 2.21
C VAL A 385 -19.47 -6.03 2.25
N LEU A 386 -18.72 -6.15 1.15
CA LEU A 386 -17.34 -5.70 1.07
C LEU A 386 -17.22 -4.16 1.12
N ASP A 387 -18.14 -3.43 0.47
CA ASP A 387 -18.21 -1.96 0.52
C ASP A 387 -18.45 -1.43 1.93
N SER A 388 -19.16 -2.20 2.77
CA SER A 388 -19.44 -1.81 4.14
C SER A 388 -18.21 -1.82 5.06
N ARG A 389 -17.12 -2.50 4.66
CA ARG A 389 -15.95 -2.80 5.53
C ARG A 389 -14.62 -2.31 4.97
N TYR A 390 -14.39 -2.45 3.68
CA TYR A 390 -13.07 -2.19 3.08
C TYR A 390 -13.13 -0.92 2.23
N ARG A 391 -12.43 0.15 2.61
CA ARG A 391 -12.49 1.43 1.91
C ARG A 391 -11.85 1.36 0.52
N THR A 392 -10.74 0.62 0.40
CA THR A 392 -9.91 0.65 -0.81
C THR A 392 -9.99 -0.63 -1.64
N TRP A 393 -10.92 -1.53 -1.33
CA TRP A 393 -10.93 -2.86 -1.94
C TRP A 393 -11.22 -2.84 -3.44
N ARG A 394 -11.92 -1.80 -3.92
CA ARG A 394 -12.24 -1.61 -5.34
C ARG A 394 -11.11 -1.02 -6.17
N SER A 395 -10.14 -0.40 -5.51
CA SER A 395 -9.17 0.48 -6.17
C SER A 395 -7.72 0.08 -5.93
N GLY A 396 -7.45 -0.90 -5.08
CA GLY A 396 -6.09 -1.29 -4.74
C GLY A 396 -5.96 -2.57 -3.95
N ILE A 397 -4.79 -3.17 -4.06
CA ILE A 397 -4.32 -4.21 -3.15
C ILE A 397 -3.69 -3.54 -1.93
N ARG A 398 -3.89 -4.15 -0.78
CA ARG A 398 -3.18 -3.86 0.46
C ARG A 398 -2.65 -5.16 1.04
N VAL A 399 -1.35 -5.17 1.30
CA VAL A 399 -0.67 -6.26 2.00
C VAL A 399 -0.24 -5.74 3.36
N TYR A 400 -0.66 -6.41 4.42
CA TYR A 400 -0.21 -6.15 5.78
C TYR A 400 1.03 -6.98 6.07
N ASN A 401 1.91 -6.52 6.96
CA ASN A 401 3.12 -7.26 7.35
C ASN A 401 2.89 -8.33 8.42
N TYR A 402 1.65 -8.61 8.84
CA TYR A 402 1.37 -9.65 9.83
C TYR A 402 1.36 -11.02 9.17
N HIS A 403 2.15 -11.96 9.68
CA HIS A 403 2.19 -13.35 9.22
C HIS A 403 1.48 -14.26 10.23
N HIS A 404 0.34 -14.83 9.83
CA HIS A 404 -0.44 -15.75 10.66
C HIS A 404 0.31 -17.06 10.94
N SER A 405 1.12 -17.51 9.98
CA SER A 405 2.05 -18.64 10.12
C SER A 405 3.09 -18.49 11.24
N LEU A 406 3.35 -17.26 11.69
CA LEU A 406 4.31 -16.95 12.74
C LEU A 406 3.68 -16.21 13.94
N GLU A 407 2.41 -15.81 13.83
CA GLU A 407 1.71 -14.89 14.74
C GLU A 407 2.53 -13.63 15.07
N LYS A 408 3.26 -13.09 14.09
CA LYS A 408 4.20 -11.97 14.23
C LYS A 408 4.23 -11.09 12.99
N SER A 409 4.52 -9.80 13.18
CA SER A 409 4.79 -8.89 12.05
C SER A 409 6.20 -9.12 11.49
N LYS A 410 6.29 -9.37 10.18
CA LYS A 410 7.53 -9.55 9.42
C LYS A 410 7.37 -9.00 8.00
N GLY A 411 8.45 -8.46 7.44
CA GLY A 411 8.44 -7.90 6.09
C GLY A 411 7.76 -6.52 6.00
N PHE A 412 7.18 -6.23 4.83
CA PHE A 412 6.79 -4.89 4.44
C PHE A 412 5.28 -4.81 4.20
N SER A 413 4.71 -3.64 4.48
CA SER A 413 3.35 -3.33 4.02
C SER A 413 3.44 -2.79 2.60
N LEU A 414 2.67 -3.37 1.69
CA LEU A 414 2.64 -2.96 0.28
C LEU A 414 1.24 -2.47 -0.09
N ARG A 415 1.20 -1.51 -1.02
CA ARG A 415 -0.03 -0.99 -1.58
C ARG A 415 0.20 -0.67 -3.05
N VAL A 416 -0.72 -1.11 -3.89
CA VAL A 416 -0.70 -0.85 -5.33
C VAL A 416 -2.12 -0.62 -5.83
N PRO A 417 -2.37 0.37 -6.69
CA PRO A 417 -3.67 0.54 -7.34
C PRO A 417 -3.95 -0.63 -8.28
N VAL A 418 -5.22 -1.07 -8.35
CA VAL A 418 -5.67 -2.09 -9.30
C VAL A 418 -7.03 -1.71 -9.88
N ALA A 419 -7.31 -2.20 -11.08
CA ALA A 419 -8.64 -2.13 -11.67
C ALA A 419 -9.40 -3.43 -11.38
N LEU A 420 -10.72 -3.33 -11.24
CA LEU A 420 -11.62 -4.48 -11.12
C LEU A 420 -12.61 -4.50 -12.29
N ASP A 421 -13.08 -5.68 -12.66
CA ASP A 421 -14.24 -5.83 -13.54
C ASP A 421 -15.56 -5.57 -12.81
N GLU A 422 -16.68 -5.68 -13.52
CA GLU A 422 -18.03 -5.47 -12.96
C GLU A 422 -18.39 -6.44 -11.84
N ASN A 423 -17.74 -7.61 -11.76
CA ASN A 423 -17.94 -8.63 -10.75
C ASN A 423 -16.96 -8.50 -9.57
N GLY A 424 -16.11 -7.47 -9.57
CA GLY A 424 -15.08 -7.25 -8.54
C GLY A 424 -13.82 -8.09 -8.71
N ARG A 425 -13.65 -8.78 -9.85
CA ARG A 425 -12.44 -9.56 -10.17
C ARG A 425 -11.31 -8.61 -10.53
N ILE A 426 -10.10 -8.91 -10.07
CA ILE A 426 -8.93 -8.12 -10.42
C ILE A 426 -8.63 -8.21 -11.93
N ILE A 427 -8.40 -7.06 -12.55
CA ILE A 427 -7.87 -6.94 -13.89
C ILE A 427 -6.37 -6.72 -13.75
N LEU A 428 -5.60 -7.78 -13.97
CA LEU A 428 -4.14 -7.67 -14.00
C LEU A 428 -3.73 -6.90 -15.27
N PRO A 429 -2.72 -6.02 -15.19
CA PRO A 429 -2.10 -5.45 -16.37
C PRO A 429 -1.67 -6.59 -17.29
N HIS A 430 -2.05 -6.55 -18.57
CA HIS A 430 -1.63 -7.58 -19.53
C HIS A 430 -0.10 -7.73 -19.50
N GLU A 431 0.40 -8.97 -19.37
CA GLU A 431 1.81 -9.33 -19.55
C GLU A 431 2.34 -8.90 -20.93
#